data_AF-A0A2C9D1P9-F1
#
_entry.id   AF-A0A2C9D1P9-F1
#
_cell.length_a   1.000
_cell.length_b   1.000
_cell.length_c   1.000
_cell.angle_alpha   90.00
_cell.angle_beta   90.00
_cell.angle_gamma   90.00
#
_symmetry.space_group_name_H-M   'P 1'
#
loop_
_entity.id
_entity.type
_entity.pdbx_description
1 polymer ?
#
loop_
_entity_poly.entity_id
_entity_poly.type
_entity_poly.pdbx_seq_one_letter_code
_entity_poly.pdbx_strand_id
1 'polypeptide(L)'
;MDMTGEYRIPASRDAVWAALNDPEVLKACIPGCESLEKDGDDLKATVVAKIGPVKAKFAGKVSFENVNPPVGYTIAGEGSGGVAGFAKGGADVALAEDGAETILTYTAKAQVGGKLAQLGSRLIDSTARKMADEFFGAFSQKVGTPVAAPAAAEAPKEPAEETVLEHAVHKAVEVEHQVEAAVEEAAAKSGPSGPMLWGLIALGIVIVILLYEVL
;
A
#
# COMPACT_ATOMS: atom_id res chain seq x y z
N MET A 1 18.27 9.37 -8.46
CA MET A 1 17.33 8.23 -8.37
C MET A 1 16.14 8.71 -7.60
N ASP A 2 14.95 8.35 -8.07
CA ASP A 2 13.66 8.66 -7.46
C ASP A 2 12.87 7.35 -7.38
N MET A 3 12.27 7.07 -6.22
CA MET A 3 11.59 5.81 -5.97
C MET A 3 10.39 6.02 -5.07
N THR A 4 9.25 5.46 -5.45
CA THR A 4 8.07 5.37 -4.60
C THR A 4 7.76 3.91 -4.27
N GLY A 5 7.08 3.71 -3.14
CA GLY A 5 6.58 2.42 -2.71
C GLY A 5 5.34 2.57 -1.83
N GLU A 6 4.54 1.52 -1.81
CA GLU A 6 3.36 1.36 -0.96
C GLU A 6 3.34 -0.07 -0.42
N TYR A 7 3.14 -0.22 0.88
CA TYR A 7 3.10 -1.51 1.56
C TYR A 7 1.93 -1.51 2.56
N ARG A 8 1.11 -2.57 2.48
CA ARG A 8 0.06 -2.87 3.46
C ARG A 8 0.65 -3.73 4.56
N ILE A 9 0.53 -3.28 5.80
CA ILE A 9 1.10 -3.94 6.98
C ILE A 9 -0.06 -4.35 7.90
N PRO A 10 -0.19 -5.65 8.26
CA PRO A 10 -1.31 -6.15 9.04
C PRO A 10 -1.12 -5.87 10.54
N ALA A 11 -1.05 -4.59 10.88
CA ALA A 11 -0.93 -4.08 12.24
C ALA A 11 -1.50 -2.66 12.32
N SER A 12 -1.86 -2.24 13.53
CA SER A 12 -2.32 -0.87 13.77
C SER A 12 -1.23 0.15 13.47
N ARG A 13 -1.64 1.37 13.13
CA ARG A 13 -0.72 2.47 12.79
C ARG A 13 0.26 2.77 13.91
N ASP A 14 -0.17 2.72 15.17
CA ASP A 14 0.70 2.90 16.34
C ASP A 14 1.75 1.78 16.46
N ALA A 15 1.38 0.53 16.20
CA ALA A 15 2.31 -0.60 16.24
C ALA A 15 3.35 -0.50 15.11
N VAL A 16 2.91 -0.14 13.91
CA VAL A 16 3.81 0.12 12.77
C VAL A 16 4.75 1.29 13.08
N TRP A 17 4.23 2.38 13.64
CA TRP A 17 5.05 3.53 14.03
C TRP A 17 6.10 3.15 15.08
N ALA A 18 5.70 2.45 16.15
CA ALA A 18 6.63 2.02 17.18
C ALA A 18 7.75 1.13 16.60
N ALA A 19 7.39 0.18 15.74
CA ALA A 19 8.33 -0.73 15.10
C ALA A 19 9.28 -0.05 14.11
N LEU A 20 8.82 0.97 13.36
CA LEU A 20 9.67 1.78 12.47
C LEU A 20 10.70 2.61 13.24
N ASN A 21 10.52 2.79 14.55
CA ASN A 21 11.43 3.54 15.43
C ASN A 21 12.16 2.63 16.43
N ASP A 22 12.05 1.31 16.28
CA ASP A 22 12.71 0.31 17.12
C ASP A 22 13.97 -0.23 16.42
N PRO A 23 15.19 0.05 16.95
CA PRO A 23 16.44 -0.46 16.40
C PRO A 23 16.51 -1.97 16.21
N GLU A 24 15.93 -2.75 17.13
CA GLU A 24 16.01 -4.21 17.08
C GLU A 24 15.09 -4.77 16.00
N VAL A 25 13.91 -4.16 15.82
CA VAL A 25 13.01 -4.50 14.73
C VAL A 25 13.65 -4.14 13.40
N LEU A 26 14.13 -2.90 13.25
CA LEU A 26 14.79 -2.43 12.03
C LEU A 26 16.00 -3.30 11.66
N LYS A 27 16.90 -3.57 12.61
CA LYS A 27 18.08 -4.42 12.38
C LYS A 27 17.72 -5.80 11.83
N ALA A 28 16.65 -6.40 12.35
CA ALA A 28 16.21 -7.72 11.91
C ALA A 28 15.58 -7.72 10.51
N CYS A 29 15.07 -6.57 10.06
CA CYS A 29 14.41 -6.45 8.76
C CYS A 29 15.36 -5.98 7.65
N ILE A 30 16.45 -5.26 7.97
CA ILE A 30 17.39 -4.74 6.96
C ILE A 30 18.29 -5.88 6.43
N PRO A 31 18.25 -6.18 5.11
CA PRO A 31 19.07 -7.23 4.53
C PRO A 31 20.56 -6.95 4.69
N GLY A 32 21.31 -7.90 5.25
CA GLY A 32 22.76 -7.77 5.44
C GLY A 32 23.18 -6.80 6.55
N CYS A 33 22.26 -6.39 7.44
CA CYS A 33 22.58 -5.54 8.57
C CYS A 33 23.48 -6.28 9.59
N GLU A 34 24.67 -5.75 9.85
CA GLU A 34 25.59 -6.26 10.87
C GLU A 34 25.39 -5.53 12.21
N SER A 35 25.25 -4.20 12.16
CA SER A 35 24.97 -3.37 13.33
C SER A 35 23.96 -2.27 13.01
N LEU A 36 23.16 -1.91 14.00
CA LEU A 36 22.28 -0.77 13.98
C LEU A 36 22.13 -0.28 15.42
N GLU A 37 22.51 0.97 15.65
CA GLU A 37 22.66 1.55 16.99
C GLU A 37 22.10 2.98 17.00
N LYS A 38 21.49 3.37 18.11
CA LYS A 38 21.10 4.76 18.33
C LYS A 38 22.33 5.62 18.62
N ASP A 39 22.37 6.80 18.01
CA ASP A 39 23.40 7.83 18.16
C ASP A 39 22.73 9.17 18.43
N GLY A 40 22.30 9.37 19.68
CA GLY A 40 21.38 10.46 20.02
C GLY A 40 20.01 10.23 19.37
N ASP A 41 19.54 11.20 18.60
CA ASP A 41 18.29 11.12 17.83
C ASP A 41 18.47 10.40 16.47
N ASP A 42 19.71 10.11 16.09
CA ASP A 42 20.06 9.49 14.82
C ASP A 42 20.27 7.97 14.96
N LEU A 43 20.30 7.27 13.83
CA LEU A 43 20.71 5.88 13.75
C LEU A 43 22.03 5.75 12.99
N LYS A 44 22.93 4.92 13.49
CA LYS A 44 24.13 4.47 12.78
C LYS A 44 24.00 2.99 12.46
N ALA A 45 24.27 2.63 11.21
CA ALA A 45 24.15 1.25 10.76
C ALA A 45 25.35 0.81 9.92
N THR A 46 25.62 -0.48 9.99
CA THR A 46 26.60 -1.16 9.13
C THR A 46 25.91 -2.27 8.37
N VAL A 47 25.94 -2.20 7.04
CA VAL A 47 25.23 -3.13 6.15
C VAL A 47 26.19 -3.70 5.11
N VAL A 48 26.15 -5.02 4.90
CA VAL A 48 26.84 -5.68 3.79
C VAL A 48 25.85 -5.90 2.66
N ALA A 49 26.01 -5.13 1.57
CA ALA A 49 25.13 -5.19 0.42
C ALA A 49 25.85 -5.73 -0.82
N LYS A 50 25.09 -6.40 -1.68
CA LYS A 50 25.56 -6.87 -3.00
C LYS A 50 24.80 -6.13 -4.09
N ILE A 51 25.51 -5.31 -4.86
CA ILE A 51 24.99 -4.48 -5.94
C ILE A 51 25.67 -4.94 -7.23
N GLY A 52 24.97 -5.78 -8.01
CA GLY A 52 25.54 -6.45 -9.17
C GLY A 52 26.83 -7.25 -8.83
N PRO A 53 27.97 -6.97 -9.49
CA PRO A 53 29.23 -7.67 -9.21
C PRO A 53 29.95 -7.15 -7.94
N VAL A 54 29.47 -6.05 -7.33
CA VAL A 54 30.12 -5.42 -6.18
C VAL A 54 29.48 -5.94 -4.90
N LYS A 55 30.29 -6.56 -4.02
CA LYS A 55 29.93 -6.81 -2.62
C LYS A 55 30.73 -5.86 -1.75
N ALA A 56 30.06 -5.04 -0.95
CA ALA A 56 30.71 -4.04 -0.12
C ALA A 56 30.01 -3.90 1.23
N LYS A 57 30.80 -3.45 2.21
CA LYS A 57 30.34 -3.09 3.55
C LYS A 57 30.15 -1.57 3.58
N PHE A 58 28.97 -1.14 3.98
CA PHE A 58 28.56 0.25 4.04
C PHE A 58 28.33 0.64 5.48
N ALA A 59 28.98 1.72 5.92
CA ALA A 59 28.64 2.40 7.16
C ALA A 59 27.78 3.62 6.81
N GLY A 60 26.66 3.79 7.50
CA GLY A 60 25.73 4.87 7.23
C GLY A 60 25.13 5.48 8.49
N LYS A 61 24.59 6.67 8.30
CA LYS A 61 23.88 7.45 9.31
C LYS A 61 22.52 7.86 8.75
N VAL A 62 21.50 7.80 9.61
CA VAL A 62 20.13 8.20 9.32
C VAL A 62 19.66 9.18 10.37
N SER A 63 19.10 10.30 9.95
CA SER A 63 18.46 11.32 10.79
C SER A 63 16.99 11.48 10.40
N PHE A 64 16.19 11.96 11.35
CA PHE A 64 14.74 12.13 11.20
C PHE A 64 14.37 13.61 11.30
N GLU A 65 13.51 14.05 10.38
CA GLU A 65 13.01 15.41 10.27
C GLU A 65 11.48 15.39 10.14
N ASN A 66 10.81 16.52 10.40
CA ASN A 66 9.36 16.65 10.24
C ASN A 66 8.54 15.55 10.94
N VAL A 67 9.02 15.10 12.12
CA VAL A 67 8.43 13.96 12.83
C VAL A 67 7.04 14.32 13.35
N ASN A 68 6.03 13.57 12.91
CA ASN A 68 4.65 13.73 13.32
C ASN A 68 4.06 12.35 13.70
N PRO A 69 4.23 11.88 14.94
CA PRO A 69 3.74 10.58 15.37
C PRO A 69 2.21 10.50 15.42
N PRO A 70 1.57 9.38 15.01
CA PRO A 70 2.09 8.22 14.30
C PRO A 70 1.89 8.33 12.77
N VAL A 71 1.90 9.55 12.21
CA VAL A 71 1.51 9.85 10.83
C VAL A 71 2.68 9.72 9.86
N GLY A 72 3.89 10.17 10.20
CA GLY A 72 5.01 10.18 9.26
C GLY A 72 6.22 10.98 9.70
N TYR A 73 7.27 10.92 8.88
CA TYR A 73 8.47 11.74 9.02
C TYR A 73 9.23 11.80 7.68
N THR A 74 10.19 12.72 7.59
CA THR A 74 11.21 12.73 6.55
C THR A 74 12.48 12.09 7.09
N ILE A 75 13.02 11.12 6.35
CA ILE A 75 14.31 10.51 6.62
C ILE A 75 15.36 11.24 5.80
N ALA A 76 16.51 11.58 6.40
CA ALA A 76 17.73 11.92 5.67
C ALA A 76 18.81 10.89 6.00
N GLY A 77 19.51 10.41 4.97
CA GLY A 77 20.46 9.32 5.12
C GLY A 77 21.68 9.48 4.24
N GLU A 78 22.82 9.01 4.75
CA GLU A 78 24.05 8.89 3.99
C GLU A 78 24.79 7.60 4.35
N GLY A 79 25.49 7.03 3.37
CA GLY A 79 26.23 5.79 3.52
C GLY A 79 27.50 5.80 2.68
N SER A 80 28.59 5.27 3.26
CA SER A 80 29.89 5.15 2.62
C SER A 80 30.33 3.69 2.60
N GLY A 81 30.69 3.21 1.41
CA GLY A 81 31.35 1.92 1.17
C GLY A 81 32.84 2.08 0.90
N GLY A 82 33.44 3.21 1.30
CA GLY A 82 34.84 3.54 1.01
C GLY A 82 35.11 3.55 -0.50
N VAL A 83 36.00 2.65 -0.95
CA VAL A 83 36.36 2.55 -2.37
C VAL A 83 35.21 2.11 -3.28
N ALA A 84 34.17 1.49 -2.73
CA ALA A 84 32.98 1.12 -3.49
C ALA A 84 32.19 2.37 -3.93
N GLY A 85 32.19 3.43 -3.13
CA GLY A 85 31.43 4.65 -3.39
C GLY A 85 30.55 5.03 -2.20
N PHE A 86 29.57 5.89 -2.45
CA PHE A 86 28.68 6.42 -1.43
C PHE A 86 27.26 6.59 -1.97
N ALA A 87 26.29 6.72 -1.05
CA ALA A 87 24.93 7.13 -1.33
C ALA A 87 24.52 8.20 -0.33
N LYS A 88 23.76 9.21 -0.79
CA LYS A 88 23.12 10.21 0.07
C LYS A 88 21.73 10.50 -0.45
N GLY A 89 20.75 10.61 0.43
CA GLY A 89 19.38 10.83 0.03
C GLY A 89 18.45 11.03 1.21
N GLY A 90 17.16 10.96 0.92
CA GLY A 90 16.12 10.99 1.92
C GLY A 90 14.83 10.37 1.40
N ALA A 91 13.88 10.17 2.30
CA ALA A 91 12.57 9.67 1.97
C ALA A 91 11.50 10.31 2.86
N ASP A 92 10.41 10.76 2.25
CA ASP A 92 9.19 11.13 2.97
C ASP A 92 8.37 9.87 3.19
N VAL A 93 8.04 9.56 4.45
CA VAL A 93 7.26 8.38 4.86
C VAL A 93 5.93 8.83 5.44
N ALA A 94 4.84 8.22 4.98
CA ALA A 94 3.50 8.48 5.49
C ALA A 94 2.77 7.17 5.82
N LEU A 95 2.04 7.17 6.93
CA LEU A 95 1.24 6.07 7.44
C LEU A 95 -0.25 6.48 7.47
N ALA A 96 -1.07 5.73 6.77
CA ALA A 96 -2.53 5.85 6.79
C ALA A 96 -3.14 4.60 7.41
N GLU A 97 -4.24 4.77 8.15
CA GLU A 97 -5.04 3.66 8.67
C GLU A 97 -5.90 3.07 7.55
N ASP A 98 -6.02 1.75 7.53
CA ASP A 98 -6.98 1.02 6.69
C ASP A 98 -7.59 -0.13 7.52
N GLY A 99 -8.67 0.19 8.24
CA GLY A 99 -9.29 -0.73 9.20
C GLY A 99 -8.33 -1.09 10.34
N ALA A 100 -7.97 -2.37 10.44
CA ALA A 100 -6.99 -2.88 11.41
C ALA A 100 -5.55 -2.90 10.88
N GLU A 101 -5.35 -2.50 9.63
CA GLU A 101 -4.07 -2.49 8.93
C GLU A 101 -3.56 -1.06 8.75
N THR A 102 -2.30 -0.96 8.31
CA THR A 102 -1.67 0.32 7.98
C THR A 102 -1.18 0.29 6.55
N ILE A 103 -1.48 1.36 5.81
CA ILE A 103 -0.90 1.62 4.49
C ILE A 103 0.29 2.56 4.69
N LEU A 104 1.49 2.03 4.45
CA LEU A 104 2.74 2.78 4.45
C LEU A 104 3.07 3.19 3.02
N THR A 105 3.26 4.48 2.80
CA THR A 105 3.78 5.02 1.53
C THR A 105 5.09 5.74 1.75
N TYR A 106 5.95 5.74 0.73
CA TYR A 106 7.12 6.61 0.74
C TYR A 106 7.46 7.17 -0.63
N THR A 107 8.14 8.32 -0.63
CA THR A 107 8.83 8.89 -1.79
C THR A 107 10.28 9.14 -1.42
N ALA A 108 11.20 8.43 -2.06
CA ALA A 108 12.63 8.48 -1.82
C ALA A 108 13.37 9.18 -2.97
N LYS A 109 14.37 9.98 -2.62
CA LYS A 109 15.32 10.61 -3.54
C LYS A 109 16.73 10.34 -3.08
N ALA A 110 17.58 9.83 -3.98
CA ALA A 110 18.95 9.50 -3.65
C ALA A 110 19.93 9.82 -4.79
N GLN A 111 21.14 10.17 -4.37
CA GLN A 111 22.32 10.35 -5.19
C GLN A 111 23.33 9.27 -4.84
N VAL A 112 23.86 8.60 -5.85
CA VAL A 112 24.91 7.58 -5.70
C VAL A 112 26.14 8.05 -6.45
N GLY A 113 27.31 7.92 -5.82
CA GLY A 113 28.58 8.39 -6.35
C GLY A 113 29.71 7.37 -6.21
N GLY A 114 30.86 7.70 -6.82
CA GLY A 114 32.04 6.84 -6.82
C GLY A 114 31.91 5.66 -7.80
N LYS A 115 32.53 4.52 -7.47
CA LYS A 115 32.52 3.32 -8.35
C LYS A 115 31.14 2.72 -8.50
N LEU A 116 30.29 2.84 -7.48
CA LEU A 116 28.88 2.41 -7.57
C LEU A 116 28.13 3.09 -8.71
N ALA A 117 28.33 4.40 -8.91
CA ALA A 117 27.66 5.14 -9.98
C ALA A 117 28.03 4.62 -11.38
N GLN A 118 29.19 3.97 -11.54
CA GLN A 118 29.65 3.39 -12.80
C GLN A 118 28.89 2.11 -13.18
N LEU A 119 28.16 1.50 -12.25
CA LEU A 119 27.32 0.32 -12.50
C LEU A 119 26.04 0.66 -13.30
N GLY A 120 25.69 1.94 -13.40
CA GLY A 120 24.52 2.42 -14.11
C GLY A 120 23.25 2.45 -13.24
N SER A 121 22.37 3.41 -13.55
CA SER A 121 21.16 3.69 -12.76
C SER A 121 20.22 2.48 -12.65
N ARG A 122 19.96 1.78 -13.76
CA ARG A 122 19.02 0.64 -13.77
C ARG A 122 19.38 -0.45 -12.75
N LEU A 123 20.67 -0.79 -12.63
CA LEU A 123 21.12 -1.81 -11.69
C LEU A 123 20.98 -1.34 -10.24
N ILE A 124 21.35 -0.08 -9.97
CA ILE A 124 21.19 0.56 -8.66
C ILE A 124 19.71 0.56 -8.27
N ASP A 125 18.84 1.04 -9.17
CA ASP A 125 17.41 1.17 -8.93
C ASP A 125 16.77 -0.19 -8.63
N SER A 126 17.12 -1.23 -9.41
CA SER A 126 16.62 -2.59 -9.18
C SER A 126 17.09 -3.19 -7.85
N THR A 127 18.33 -2.89 -7.45
CA THR A 127 18.88 -3.37 -6.18
C THR A 127 18.22 -2.68 -4.99
N ALA A 128 18.04 -1.36 -5.06
CA ALA A 128 17.36 -0.59 -4.03
C ALA A 128 15.88 -1.01 -3.87
N ARG A 129 15.17 -1.24 -4.98
CA ARG A 129 13.78 -1.73 -4.94
C ARG A 129 13.70 -3.13 -4.31
N LYS A 130 14.61 -4.03 -4.70
CA LYS A 130 14.73 -5.36 -4.07
C LYS A 130 15.00 -5.27 -2.56
N MET A 131 15.91 -4.40 -2.13
CA MET A 131 16.20 -4.21 -0.70
C MET A 131 14.98 -3.67 0.05
N ALA A 132 14.20 -2.76 -0.55
CA ALA A 132 12.95 -2.27 0.03
C ALA A 132 11.92 -3.40 0.17
N ASP A 133 11.74 -4.23 -0.86
CA ASP A 133 10.81 -5.36 -0.84
C ASP A 133 11.20 -6.40 0.22
N GLU A 134 12.49 -6.73 0.33
CA GLU A 134 12.99 -7.64 1.37
C GLU A 134 12.79 -7.04 2.77
N PHE A 135 13.07 -5.75 2.95
CA PHE A 135 12.86 -5.06 4.22
C PHE A 135 11.40 -5.07 4.64
N PHE A 136 10.49 -4.60 3.78
CA PHE A 136 9.07 -4.50 4.13
C PHE A 136 8.40 -5.87 4.21
N GLY A 137 8.86 -6.86 3.45
CA GLY A 137 8.44 -8.25 3.60
C GLY A 137 8.79 -8.82 4.97
N ALA A 138 10.01 -8.60 5.46
CA ALA A 138 10.43 -9.01 6.79
C ALA A 138 9.74 -8.19 7.89
N PHE A 139 9.60 -6.88 7.69
CA PHE A 139 8.95 -5.96 8.62
C PHE A 139 7.47 -6.32 8.80
N SER A 140 6.73 -6.54 7.72
CA SER A 140 5.34 -6.94 7.77
C SER A 140 5.14 -8.28 8.49
N GLN A 141 6.05 -9.23 8.32
CA GLN A 141 5.98 -10.50 9.06
C GLN A 141 6.26 -10.34 10.54
N LYS A 142 7.15 -9.40 10.91
CA LYS A 142 7.58 -9.20 12.30
C LYS A 142 6.62 -8.35 13.11
N VAL A 143 6.01 -7.35 12.47
CA VAL A 143 5.08 -6.40 13.09
C VAL A 143 3.64 -6.85 12.94
N GLY A 144 3.36 -7.58 11.86
CA GLY A 144 2.05 -8.18 11.61
C GLY A 144 1.61 -8.97 12.83
N THR A 145 0.48 -8.57 13.40
CA THR A 145 -0.18 -9.46 14.35
C THR A 145 -0.82 -10.54 13.49
N PRO A 146 -0.74 -11.83 13.85
CA PRO A 146 -1.65 -12.80 13.26
C PRO A 146 -3.04 -12.26 13.54
N VAL A 147 -3.68 -11.69 12.51
CA VAL A 147 -5.12 -11.52 12.55
C VAL A 147 -5.58 -12.95 12.77
N ALA A 148 -6.05 -13.24 13.97
CA ALA A 148 -6.79 -14.46 14.20
C ALA A 148 -7.86 -14.43 13.12
N ALA A 149 -7.70 -15.30 12.12
CA ALA A 149 -8.79 -15.65 11.25
C ALA A 149 -9.98 -15.86 12.19
N PRO A 150 -11.17 -15.28 11.91
CA PRO A 150 -12.35 -15.60 12.68
C PRO A 150 -12.36 -17.12 12.75
N ALA A 151 -12.31 -17.64 13.98
CA ALA A 151 -12.30 -19.06 14.23
C ALA A 151 -13.39 -19.63 13.33
N ALA A 152 -12.99 -20.47 12.38
CA ALA A 152 -13.89 -21.33 11.66
C ALA A 152 -14.51 -22.22 12.73
N ALA A 153 -15.60 -21.72 13.31
CA ALA A 153 -16.52 -22.50 14.10
C ALA A 153 -17.06 -23.53 13.13
N GLU A 154 -16.59 -24.77 13.32
CA GLU A 154 -17.21 -25.95 12.76
C GLU A 154 -18.71 -25.87 12.96
N ALA A 155 -19.42 -26.02 11.85
CA ALA A 155 -20.86 -26.12 11.80
C ALA A 155 -21.37 -27.33 12.60
N PRO A 156 -22.43 -27.14 13.40
CA PRO A 156 -23.45 -28.16 13.57
C PRO A 156 -24.55 -27.96 12.52
N LYS A 157 -24.71 -29.01 11.73
CA LYS A 157 -25.70 -29.23 10.69
C LYS A 157 -27.06 -29.53 11.33
N GLU A 158 -28.13 -28.79 10.99
CA GLU A 158 -29.55 -29.21 10.88
C GLU A 158 -30.49 -27.98 10.66
N PRO A 159 -31.73 -28.12 10.14
CA PRO A 159 -32.05 -28.01 8.71
C PRO A 159 -33.03 -26.86 8.34
N ALA A 160 -33.08 -26.57 7.04
CA ALA A 160 -34.20 -26.07 6.22
C ALA A 160 -35.26 -25.11 6.81
N GLU A 161 -35.24 -23.87 6.31
CA GLU A 161 -36.38 -23.06 5.82
C GLU A 161 -35.75 -22.14 4.75
N GLU A 162 -35.64 -22.53 3.47
CA GLU A 162 -36.68 -22.53 2.43
C GLU A 162 -37.62 -21.32 2.49
N THR A 163 -37.78 -20.64 1.35
CA THR A 163 -38.74 -19.55 1.05
C THR A 163 -38.31 -18.07 1.21
N VAL A 164 -37.22 -17.62 0.56
CA VAL A 164 -37.20 -16.19 0.12
C VAL A 164 -36.45 -15.94 -1.20
N LEU A 165 -35.43 -16.73 -1.57
CA LEU A 165 -34.59 -16.37 -2.73
C LEU A 165 -35.17 -16.69 -4.12
N GLU A 166 -36.08 -17.66 -4.27
CA GLU A 166 -36.67 -17.97 -5.59
C GLU A 166 -37.67 -16.92 -6.09
N HIS A 167 -38.23 -16.09 -5.20
CA HIS A 167 -39.14 -15.00 -5.61
C HIS A 167 -38.40 -13.73 -6.08
N ALA A 168 -37.14 -13.54 -5.69
CA ALA A 168 -36.37 -12.36 -6.06
C ALA A 168 -35.76 -12.50 -7.48
N VAL A 169 -35.36 -13.72 -7.86
CA VAL A 169 -34.74 -13.99 -9.16
C VAL A 169 -35.76 -13.96 -10.30
N HIS A 170 -36.99 -14.45 -10.08
CA HIS A 170 -38.06 -14.34 -11.09
C HIS A 170 -38.52 -12.89 -11.33
N LYS A 171 -38.45 -12.04 -10.30
CA LYS A 171 -38.89 -10.63 -10.41
C LYS A 171 -37.86 -9.75 -11.13
N ALA A 172 -36.58 -10.10 -11.09
CA ALA A 172 -35.51 -9.36 -11.78
C ALA A 172 -35.53 -9.58 -13.30
N VAL A 173 -35.83 -10.81 -13.76
CA VAL A 173 -35.89 -11.15 -15.19
C VAL A 173 -37.08 -10.49 -15.91
N GLU A 174 -38.17 -10.21 -15.19
CA GLU A 174 -39.35 -9.57 -15.79
C GLU A 174 -39.22 -8.04 -15.93
N VAL A 175 -38.34 -7.41 -15.14
CA VAL A 175 -38.09 -5.95 -15.19
C VAL A 175 -37.16 -5.58 -16.35
N GLU A 176 -36.20 -6.43 -16.68
CA GLU A 176 -35.24 -6.20 -17.78
C GLU A 176 -35.95 -6.13 -19.15
N HIS A 177 -36.92 -7.03 -19.38
CA HIS A 177 -37.65 -7.10 -20.64
C HIS A 177 -38.69 -5.96 -20.82
N GLN A 178 -39.18 -5.37 -19.71
CA GLN A 178 -40.07 -4.21 -19.77
C GLN A 178 -39.33 -2.89 -20.01
N VAL A 179 -38.06 -2.80 -19.62
CA VAL A 179 -37.23 -1.60 -19.85
C VAL A 179 -36.81 -1.48 -21.32
N GLU A 180 -36.48 -2.60 -21.99
CA GLU A 180 -36.16 -2.56 -23.43
C GLU A 180 -37.37 -2.21 -24.30
N ALA A 181 -38.55 -2.76 -23.98
CA ALA A 181 -39.79 -2.45 -24.71
C ALA A 181 -40.28 -1.00 -24.49
N ALA A 182 -40.13 -0.45 -23.28
CA ALA A 182 -40.50 0.93 -22.97
C ALA A 182 -39.57 1.97 -23.63
N VAL A 183 -38.30 1.62 -23.86
CA VAL A 183 -37.32 2.48 -24.55
C VAL A 183 -37.59 2.52 -26.06
N GLU A 184 -38.00 1.42 -26.69
CA GLU A 184 -38.42 1.42 -28.10
C GLU A 184 -39.75 2.16 -28.34
N GLU A 185 -40.76 1.98 -27.46
CA GLU A 185 -42.06 2.67 -27.64
C GLU A 185 -41.93 4.19 -27.42
N ALA A 186 -41.07 4.62 -26.49
CA ALA A 186 -40.81 6.03 -26.24
C ALA A 186 -40.00 6.72 -27.37
N ALA A 187 -39.17 5.97 -28.11
CA ALA A 187 -38.43 6.48 -29.26
C ALA A 187 -39.33 6.69 -30.51
N ALA A 188 -40.45 5.97 -30.62
CA ALA A 188 -41.32 6.00 -31.79
C ALA A 188 -42.41 7.10 -31.74
N LYS A 189 -42.73 7.70 -30.58
CA LYS A 189 -43.78 8.72 -30.43
C LYS A 189 -43.22 10.10 -30.03
N SER A 190 -42.78 10.84 -31.06
CA SER A 190 -42.90 12.31 -31.24
C SER A 190 -42.22 13.31 -30.25
N GLY A 191 -41.31 14.14 -30.80
CA GLY A 191 -41.10 15.54 -30.39
C GLY A 191 -39.63 16.03 -30.37
N PRO A 192 -39.25 17.14 -31.04
CA PRO A 192 -37.87 17.63 -31.10
C PRO A 192 -37.54 18.46 -29.86
N SER A 193 -37.16 17.81 -28.77
CA SER A 193 -36.49 18.47 -27.64
C SER A 193 -35.39 17.54 -27.15
N GLY A 194 -34.15 18.01 -27.32
CA GLY A 194 -32.93 17.19 -27.39
C GLY A 194 -32.50 16.40 -26.15
N PRO A 195 -31.32 15.74 -26.22
CA PRO A 195 -30.85 14.69 -25.31
C PRO A 195 -30.62 15.12 -23.84
N MET A 196 -30.81 16.38 -23.49
CA MET A 196 -30.62 16.88 -22.12
C MET A 196 -31.73 16.46 -21.15
N LEU A 197 -32.99 16.30 -21.59
CA LEU A 197 -34.08 15.95 -20.67
C LEU A 197 -34.09 14.45 -20.34
N TRP A 198 -33.72 13.59 -21.29
CA TRP A 198 -33.61 12.15 -21.11
C TRP A 198 -32.43 11.75 -20.20
N GLY A 199 -31.32 12.48 -20.28
CA GLY A 199 -30.18 12.29 -19.38
C GLY A 199 -30.52 12.54 -17.91
N LEU A 200 -31.42 13.49 -17.61
CA LEU A 200 -31.84 13.77 -16.23
C LEU A 200 -32.76 12.70 -15.64
N ILE A 201 -33.59 12.07 -16.47
CA ILE A 201 -34.46 10.96 -16.03
C ILE A 201 -33.63 9.70 -15.79
N ALA A 202 -32.69 9.38 -16.69
CA ALA A 202 -31.75 8.28 -16.50
C ALA A 202 -30.85 8.48 -15.27
N LEU A 203 -30.34 9.70 -15.07
CA LEU A 203 -29.55 10.06 -13.89
C LEU A 203 -30.37 9.97 -12.59
N GLY A 204 -31.63 10.38 -12.61
CA GLY A 204 -32.54 10.28 -11.46
C GLY A 204 -32.77 8.83 -11.04
N ILE A 205 -32.94 7.91 -11.99
CA ILE A 205 -33.12 6.48 -11.71
C ILE A 205 -31.85 5.87 -11.12
N VAL A 206 -30.66 6.21 -11.65
CA VAL A 206 -29.37 5.75 -11.11
C VAL A 206 -29.14 6.27 -9.69
N ILE A 207 -29.49 7.52 -9.39
CA ILE A 207 -29.36 8.09 -8.04
C ILE A 207 -30.29 7.40 -7.04
N VAL A 208 -31.52 7.07 -7.43
CA VAL A 208 -32.47 6.33 -6.57
C VAL A 208 -31.95 4.92 -6.26
N ILE A 209 -31.32 4.25 -7.23
CA ILE A 209 -30.69 2.93 -7.04
C ILE A 209 -29.52 3.03 -6.06
N LEU A 210 -28.62 4.00 -6.24
CA LEU A 210 -27.45 4.20 -5.37
C LEU A 210 -27.82 4.60 -3.94
N LEU A 211 -28.93 5.33 -3.74
CA LEU A 211 -29.43 5.68 -2.40
C LEU A 211 -30.08 4.48 -1.69
N TYR A 212 -30.58 3.50 -2.43
CA TYR A 212 -31.18 2.28 -1.87
C TYR A 212 -30.13 1.24 -1.45
N GLU A 213 -28.91 1.30 -1.97
CA GLU A 213 -27.79 0.43 -1.57
C GLU A 213 -27.02 0.91 -0.32
N VAL A 214 -27.24 2.16 0.12
CA VAL A 214 -26.51 2.78 1.24
C VAL A 214 -27.38 2.92 2.52
N LEU A 215 -28.65 2.47 2.49
CA LEU A 215 -29.59 2.49 3.61
C LEU A 215 -29.82 1.11 4.23
#